data_AF-A0A101JHI8-F1
#
_entry.id   AF-A0A101JHI8-F1
#
_cell.length_a   1.000
_cell.length_b   1.000
_cell.length_c   1.000
_cell.angle_alpha   90.00
_cell.angle_beta   90.00
_cell.angle_gamma   90.00
#
_symmetry.space_group_name_H-M   'P 1'
#
loop_
_entity.id
_entity.type
_entity.pdbx_description
1 polymer ?
#
loop_
_entity_poly.entity_id
_entity_poly.type
_entity_poly.pdbx_seq_one_letter_code
_entity_poly.pdbx_strand_id
1 'polypeptide(L)'
;MTVTLTAVATCTAGTAWVVSRTPEKPGLRQPVSRRVLFERAGSLTALVQQFAAVLLASVWSERDLDQLACGVDVAGRKLPSKGWMALRRLGWTVVVPAGVRVPDRVLRAAEEQAARALRLVVHRRAVAAAIVASWPADPAGAPRTIGCCCLLLVLSLGELTLSPLE
;
A
#
# COMPACT_ATOMS: atom_id res chain seq x y z
N MET A 1 27.52 -11.33 19.93
CA MET A 1 27.98 -11.72 18.58
C MET A 1 26.88 -11.40 17.57
N THR A 2 27.08 -10.43 16.68
CA THR A 2 26.02 -9.91 15.80
C THR A 2 26.20 -10.45 14.39
N VAL A 3 25.47 -11.51 14.05
CA VAL A 3 25.45 -12.05 12.68
C VAL A 3 24.65 -11.09 11.80
N THR A 4 25.32 -10.39 10.89
CA THR A 4 24.66 -9.51 9.92
C THR A 4 24.18 -10.34 8.73
N LEU A 5 22.90 -10.69 8.73
CA LEU A 5 22.25 -11.43 7.65
C LEU A 5 22.04 -10.51 6.44
N THR A 6 22.79 -10.76 5.36
CA THR A 6 22.51 -10.14 4.06
C THR A 6 21.84 -11.19 3.19
N ALA A 7 20.52 -11.17 3.12
CA ALA A 7 19.76 -12.09 2.26
C ALA A 7 20.00 -11.71 0.79
N VAL A 8 20.71 -12.57 0.06
CA VAL A 8 20.87 -12.51 -1.39
C VAL A 8 20.15 -13.72 -1.96
N ALA A 9 18.81 -13.67 -2.00
CA ALA A 9 18.04 -14.70 -2.71
C ALA A 9 16.68 -14.15 -3.15
N THR A 10 16.38 -14.33 -4.43
CA THR A 10 15.02 -14.34 -4.97
C THR A 10 14.26 -15.47 -4.30
N CYS A 11 13.22 -15.14 -3.53
CA CYS A 11 12.43 -16.09 -2.73
C CYS A 11 11.65 -17.15 -3.55
N THR A 12 11.78 -17.17 -4.87
CA THR A 12 11.01 -18.03 -5.78
C THR A 12 11.36 -19.52 -5.67
N ALA A 13 12.54 -19.89 -5.15
CA ALA A 13 12.98 -21.29 -5.07
C ALA A 13 12.77 -21.96 -3.70
N GLY A 14 12.16 -21.28 -2.72
CA GLY A 14 11.95 -21.84 -1.37
C GLY A 14 13.23 -22.19 -0.59
N THR A 15 14.39 -21.83 -1.14
CA THR A 15 15.72 -22.06 -0.56
C THR A 15 16.42 -20.72 -0.43
N ALA A 16 17.09 -20.51 0.69
CA ALA A 16 17.93 -19.34 0.90
C ALA A 16 19.18 -19.74 1.69
N TRP A 17 20.23 -18.97 1.49
CA TRP A 17 21.55 -19.23 2.05
C TRP A 17 22.00 -18.00 2.83
N VAL A 18 22.61 -18.22 3.99
CA VAL A 18 23.31 -17.18 4.73
C VAL A 18 24.79 -17.32 4.44
N VAL A 19 25.43 -16.21 4.09
CA VAL A 19 26.88 -16.14 3.98
C VAL A 19 27.42 -15.70 5.34
N SER A 20 28.16 -16.61 5.98
CA SER A 20 28.94 -16.33 7.17
C SER A 20 29.91 -15.16 6.92
N ARG A 21 29.90 -14.18 7.82
CA ARG A 21 30.97 -13.17 7.92
C ARG A 21 31.84 -13.38 9.16
N THR A 22 31.79 -14.56 9.78
CA THR A 22 32.66 -14.81 10.94
C THR A 22 34.12 -14.84 10.47
N PRO A 23 35.05 -14.31 11.28
CA PRO A 23 36.47 -14.30 10.92
C PRO A 23 37.05 -15.71 10.78
N GLU A 24 36.47 -16.69 11.48
CA GLU A 24 36.90 -18.09 11.42
C GLU A 24 36.57 -18.78 10.10
N LYS A 25 35.42 -18.45 9.47
CA LYS A 25 34.96 -19.06 8.20
C LYS A 25 34.21 -18.04 7.33
N PRO A 26 34.89 -17.00 6.82
CA PRO A 26 34.25 -16.02 5.95
C PRO A 26 33.79 -16.70 4.65
N GLY A 27 32.58 -16.38 4.21
CA GLY A 27 32.04 -16.89 2.93
C GLY A 27 31.29 -18.22 3.03
N LEU A 28 31.32 -18.93 4.18
CA LEU A 28 30.60 -20.20 4.33
C LEU A 28 29.09 -19.99 4.13
N ARG A 29 28.52 -20.71 3.16
CA ARG A 29 27.07 -20.70 2.88
C ARG A 29 26.38 -21.75 3.74
N GLN A 30 25.47 -21.31 4.59
CA GLN A 30 24.62 -22.20 5.37
C GLN A 30 23.17 -22.12 4.86
N PRO A 31 22.50 -23.27 4.64
CA PRO A 31 21.12 -23.28 4.23
C PRO A 31 20.25 -22.76 5.38
N VAL A 32 19.26 -21.93 5.05
CA VAL A 32 18.23 -21.49 6.00
C VAL A 32 17.05 -22.43 5.91
N SER A 33 16.54 -22.88 7.06
CA SER A 33 15.33 -23.71 7.08
C SER A 33 14.13 -22.94 6.51
N ARG A 34 13.23 -23.65 5.83
CA ARG A 34 12.02 -23.06 5.24
C ARG A 34 11.17 -22.33 6.28
N ARG A 35 11.09 -22.86 7.51
CA ARG A 35 10.41 -22.23 8.64
C ARG A 35 10.99 -20.86 8.97
N VAL A 36 12.32 -20.77 9.14
CA VAL A 36 12.98 -19.50 9.43
C VAL A 36 12.78 -18.49 8.29
N LEU A 37 12.77 -18.96 7.03
CA LEU A 37 12.47 -18.08 5.90
C LEU A 37 11.05 -17.53 5.95
N PHE A 38 10.05 -18.37 6.24
CA PHE A 38 8.67 -17.91 6.40
C PHE A 38 8.52 -16.92 7.57
N GLU A 39 9.12 -17.21 8.72
CA GLU A 39 9.07 -16.31 9.88
C GLU A 39 9.68 -14.94 9.54
N ARG A 40 10.82 -14.92 8.83
CA ARG A 40 11.47 -13.67 8.40
C ARG A 40 10.70 -12.92 7.33
N ALA A 41 10.19 -13.63 6.32
CA ALA A 41 9.37 -13.03 5.27
C ALA A 41 8.07 -12.46 5.85
N GLY A 42 7.39 -13.22 6.73
CA GLY A 42 6.21 -12.77 7.45
C GLY A 42 6.48 -11.53 8.29
N SER A 43 7.58 -11.53 9.05
CA SER A 43 8.00 -10.35 9.84
C SER A 43 8.25 -9.12 8.99
N LEU A 44 8.91 -9.26 7.82
CA LEU A 44 9.14 -8.15 6.90
C LEU A 44 7.84 -7.65 6.27
N THR A 45 6.94 -8.56 5.89
CA THR A 45 5.61 -8.20 5.35
C THR A 45 4.78 -7.45 6.38
N ALA A 46 4.77 -7.91 7.64
CA ALA A 46 4.07 -7.23 8.73
C ALA A 46 4.63 -5.83 8.96
N LEU A 47 5.96 -5.67 8.92
CA LEU A 47 6.61 -4.35 9.05
C LEU A 47 6.24 -3.41 7.89
N VAL A 48 6.21 -3.92 6.65
CA VAL A 48 5.74 -3.17 5.47
C VAL A 48 4.29 -2.72 5.64
N GLN A 49 3.40 -3.63 6.10
CA GLN A 49 1.99 -3.34 6.31
C GLN A 49 1.79 -2.25 7.38
N GLN A 50 2.50 -2.34 8.50
CA GLN A 50 2.43 -1.34 9.57
C GLN A 50 2.89 0.03 9.10
N PHE A 51 4.04 0.12 8.44
CA PHE A 51 4.51 1.40 7.90
C PHE A 51 3.59 1.97 6.83
N ALA A 52 3.03 1.14 5.96
CA ALA A 52 2.06 1.56 4.96
C ALA A 52 0.78 2.10 5.61
N ALA A 53 0.26 1.43 6.66
CA ALA A 53 -0.93 1.86 7.38
C ALA A 53 -0.73 3.21 8.08
N VAL A 54 0.41 3.40 8.77
CA VAL A 54 0.75 4.68 9.41
C VAL A 54 0.89 5.80 8.38
N LEU A 55 1.60 5.54 7.27
CA LEU A 55 1.72 6.52 6.19
C LEU A 55 0.36 6.87 5.60
N LEU A 56 -0.47 5.86 5.28
CA LEU A 56 -1.82 6.08 4.78
C LEU A 56 -2.64 6.95 5.71
N ALA A 57 -2.69 6.63 7.01
CA ALA A 57 -3.40 7.41 8.00
C ALA A 57 -2.92 8.86 8.07
N SER A 58 -1.64 9.12 7.81
CA SER A 58 -1.08 10.48 7.81
C SER A 58 -1.43 11.32 6.58
N VAL A 59 -1.90 10.70 5.49
CA VAL A 59 -2.24 11.38 4.22
C VAL A 59 -3.63 10.98 3.70
N TRP A 60 -4.59 10.82 4.63
CA TRP A 60 -5.97 10.40 4.35
C TRP A 60 -6.97 11.56 4.49
N SER A 61 -6.67 12.71 3.91
CA SER A 61 -7.61 13.84 3.81
C SER A 61 -8.07 14.08 2.38
N GLU A 62 -9.17 14.80 2.19
CA GLU A 62 -9.62 15.19 0.84
C GLU A 62 -8.54 15.96 0.09
N ARG A 63 -7.89 16.90 0.79
CA ARG A 63 -6.78 17.69 0.27
C ARG A 63 -5.62 16.81 -0.23
N ASP A 64 -5.25 15.79 0.53
CA ASP A 64 -4.16 14.89 0.13
C ASP A 64 -4.55 14.08 -1.11
N LEU A 65 -5.80 13.59 -1.15
CA LEU A 65 -6.31 12.84 -2.29
C LEU A 65 -6.39 13.72 -3.55
N ASP A 66 -6.78 14.99 -3.41
CA ASP A 66 -6.80 15.96 -4.50
C ASP A 66 -5.39 16.30 -4.99
N GLN A 67 -4.45 16.47 -4.06
CA GLN A 67 -3.03 16.67 -4.40
C GLN A 67 -2.47 15.46 -5.15
N LEU A 68 -2.86 14.23 -4.80
CA LEU A 68 -2.45 13.05 -5.56
C LEU A 68 -3.15 13.00 -6.93
N ALA A 69 -4.43 13.34 -7.00
CA ALA A 69 -5.24 13.32 -8.21
C ALA A 69 -4.79 14.34 -9.25
N CYS A 70 -4.26 15.49 -8.84
CA CYS A 70 -3.74 16.50 -9.77
C CYS A 70 -2.55 15.99 -10.59
N GLY A 71 -1.87 14.93 -10.14
CA GLY A 71 -0.82 14.26 -10.91
C GLY A 71 0.49 15.05 -11.02
N VAL A 72 0.63 16.16 -10.31
CA VAL A 72 1.84 17.00 -10.27
C VAL A 72 2.27 17.30 -8.83
N ASP A 73 3.52 17.70 -8.64
CA ASP A 73 4.00 18.22 -7.35
C ASP A 73 3.80 19.72 -7.21
N VAL A 74 4.21 20.29 -6.06
CA VAL A 74 4.11 21.74 -5.78
C VAL A 74 4.86 22.62 -6.78
N ALA A 75 5.81 22.05 -7.53
CA ALA A 75 6.56 22.73 -8.59
C ALA A 75 5.98 22.46 -9.99
N GLY A 76 4.79 21.85 -10.09
CA GLY A 76 4.11 21.54 -11.35
C GLY A 76 4.71 20.35 -12.11
N ARG A 77 5.62 19.58 -11.51
CA ARG A 77 6.28 18.45 -12.17
C ARG A 77 5.40 17.21 -12.06
N LYS A 78 5.22 16.51 -13.18
CA LYS A 78 4.47 15.25 -13.23
C LYS A 78 4.95 14.24 -12.19
N LEU A 79 4.01 13.60 -11.51
CA LEU A 79 4.30 12.54 -10.56
C LEU A 79 4.81 11.28 -11.27
N PRO A 80 5.85 10.61 -10.73
CA PRO A 80 6.35 9.35 -11.26
C PRO A 80 5.29 8.24 -11.28
N SER A 81 5.44 7.30 -12.23
CA SER A 81 4.60 6.10 -12.29
C SER A 81 4.85 5.16 -11.10
N LYS A 82 6.08 5.06 -10.60
CA LYS A 82 6.42 4.31 -9.39
C LYS A 82 5.84 5.02 -8.16
N GLY A 83 5.00 4.33 -7.41
CA GLY A 83 4.26 4.88 -6.28
C GLY A 83 5.17 5.46 -5.20
N TRP A 84 6.18 4.70 -4.76
CA TRP A 84 7.11 5.16 -3.72
C TRP A 84 7.86 6.45 -4.10
N MET A 85 8.19 6.65 -5.38
CA MET A 85 8.82 7.88 -5.86
C MET A 85 7.82 9.05 -5.90
N ALA A 86 6.56 8.78 -6.22
CA ALA A 86 5.52 9.80 -6.21
C ALA A 86 5.28 10.32 -4.79
N LEU A 87 5.16 9.43 -3.79
CA LEU A 87 4.99 9.86 -2.39
C LEU A 87 6.19 10.68 -1.91
N ARG A 88 7.42 10.22 -2.16
CA ARG A 88 8.63 10.99 -1.82
C ARG A 88 8.67 12.36 -2.48
N ARG A 89 8.22 12.47 -3.73
CA ARG A 89 8.13 13.77 -4.44
C ARG A 89 7.10 14.70 -3.82
N LEU A 90 6.04 14.15 -3.25
CA LEU A 90 5.02 14.90 -2.49
C LEU A 90 5.44 15.19 -1.04
N GLY A 91 6.62 14.72 -0.61
CA GLY A 91 7.10 14.85 0.78
C GLY A 91 6.50 13.81 1.73
N TRP A 92 5.72 12.86 1.23
CA TRP A 92 5.09 11.82 2.02
C TRP A 92 6.02 10.62 2.13
N THR A 93 6.63 10.45 3.30
CA THR A 93 7.63 9.40 3.54
C THR A 93 7.35 8.65 4.84
N VAL A 94 7.79 7.40 4.90
CA VAL A 94 7.70 6.61 6.14
C VAL A 94 8.66 7.20 7.17
N VAL A 95 8.15 7.53 8.35
CA VAL A 95 8.96 7.96 9.49
C VAL A 95 9.39 6.74 10.29
N VAL A 96 10.72 6.55 10.40
CA VAL A 96 11.31 5.46 11.19
C VAL A 96 11.63 5.97 12.60
N PRO A 97 11.25 5.24 13.68
CA PRO A 97 11.60 5.62 15.04
C PRO A 97 13.12 5.80 15.24
N ALA A 98 13.50 6.75 16.09
CA ALA A 98 14.89 7.02 16.40
C ALA A 98 15.62 5.76 16.91
N GLY A 99 16.85 5.54 16.46
CA GLY A 99 17.66 4.37 16.82
C GLY A 99 17.32 3.06 16.10
N VAL A 100 16.25 3.02 15.30
CA VAL A 100 15.86 1.81 14.55
C VAL A 100 16.44 1.86 13.13
N ARG A 101 17.18 0.82 12.74
CA ARG A 101 17.68 0.67 11.36
C ARG A 101 16.74 -0.22 10.54
N VAL A 102 16.04 0.39 9.60
CA VAL A 102 15.19 -0.33 8.63
C VAL A 102 15.88 -0.32 7.25
N PRO A 103 15.95 -1.46 6.53
CA PRO A 103 16.47 -1.47 5.16
C PRO A 103 15.61 -0.63 4.22
N ASP A 104 16.22 0.19 3.35
CA ASP A 104 15.50 1.07 2.40
C ASP A 104 14.51 0.31 1.50
N ARG A 105 14.79 -0.96 1.15
CA ARG A 105 13.85 -1.81 0.39
C ARG A 105 12.50 -2.01 1.10
N VAL A 106 12.49 -2.05 2.43
CA VAL A 106 11.26 -2.17 3.24
C VAL A 106 10.49 -0.86 3.20
N LEU A 107 11.20 0.28 3.32
CA LEU A 107 10.59 1.61 3.24
C LEU A 107 9.95 1.83 1.87
N ARG A 108 10.68 1.55 0.78
CA ARG A 108 10.12 1.63 -0.59
C ARG A 108 8.94 0.69 -0.79
N ALA A 109 8.96 -0.51 -0.21
CA ALA A 109 7.84 -1.43 -0.29
C ALA A 109 6.61 -0.87 0.43
N ALA A 110 6.77 -0.29 1.63
CA ALA A 110 5.69 0.34 2.38
C ALA A 110 5.12 1.57 1.66
N GLU A 111 5.98 2.46 1.18
CA GLU A 111 5.59 3.61 0.37
C GLU A 111 4.86 3.19 -0.92
N GLU A 112 5.31 2.12 -1.58
CA GLU A 112 4.64 1.60 -2.78
C GLU A 112 3.26 1.01 -2.45
N GLN A 113 3.12 0.28 -1.33
CA GLN A 113 1.81 -0.24 -0.90
C GLN A 113 0.84 0.90 -0.57
N ALA A 114 1.29 1.93 0.17
CA ALA A 114 0.50 3.11 0.46
C ALA A 114 0.08 3.85 -0.82
N ALA A 115 1.00 4.06 -1.76
CA ALA A 115 0.73 4.74 -3.02
C ALA A 115 -0.34 4.02 -3.86
N ARG A 116 -0.30 2.68 -3.90
CA ARG A 116 -1.30 1.87 -4.61
C ARG A 116 -2.68 2.02 -3.98
N ALA A 117 -2.77 1.99 -2.65
CA ALA A 117 -4.02 2.20 -1.94
C ALA A 117 -4.60 3.60 -2.19
N LEU A 118 -3.78 4.65 -2.09
CA LEU A 118 -4.22 6.03 -2.36
C LEU A 118 -4.71 6.20 -3.80
N ARG A 119 -3.96 5.68 -4.79
CA ARG A 119 -4.38 5.76 -6.21
C ARG A 119 -5.67 4.99 -6.48
N LEU A 120 -5.86 3.85 -5.83
CA LEU A 120 -7.12 3.11 -5.92
C LEU A 120 -8.29 3.93 -5.35
N VAL A 121 -8.08 4.64 -4.24
CA VAL A 121 -9.10 5.50 -3.63
C VAL A 121 -9.42 6.69 -4.54
N VAL A 122 -8.41 7.36 -5.09
CA VAL A 122 -8.59 8.45 -6.07
C VAL A 122 -9.40 7.97 -7.27
N HIS A 123 -9.06 6.80 -7.82
CA HIS A 123 -9.82 6.21 -8.94
C HIS A 123 -11.27 5.91 -8.53
N ARG A 124 -11.50 5.29 -7.38
CA ARG A 124 -12.85 4.98 -6.88
C ARG A 124 -13.68 6.23 -6.61
N ARG A 125 -13.09 7.30 -6.07
CA ARG A 125 -13.76 8.60 -5.90
C ARG A 125 -14.23 9.16 -7.23
N ALA A 126 -13.38 9.15 -8.25
CA ALA A 126 -13.73 9.63 -9.59
C ALA A 126 -14.87 8.80 -10.21
N VAL A 127 -14.82 7.48 -10.07
CA VAL A 127 -15.90 6.58 -10.55
C VAL A 127 -17.21 6.85 -9.81
N ALA A 128 -17.18 6.95 -8.47
CA ALA A 128 -18.37 7.23 -7.68
C ALA A 128 -18.98 8.59 -8.05
N ALA A 129 -18.16 9.63 -8.22
CA ALA A 129 -18.63 10.94 -8.65
C ALA A 129 -19.28 10.90 -10.05
N ALA A 130 -18.71 10.16 -11.00
CA ALA A 130 -19.29 9.98 -12.32
C ALA A 130 -20.63 9.21 -12.28
N ILE A 131 -20.73 8.17 -11.44
CA ILE A 131 -21.99 7.43 -11.23
C ILE A 131 -23.07 8.36 -10.66
N VAL A 132 -22.76 9.12 -9.60
CA VAL A 132 -23.70 10.07 -8.99
C VAL A 132 -24.13 11.15 -10.00
N ALA A 133 -23.20 11.69 -10.79
CA ALA A 133 -23.50 12.71 -11.79
C ALA A 133 -24.35 12.20 -12.96
N SER A 134 -24.27 10.90 -13.26
CA SER A 134 -25.05 10.24 -14.32
C SER A 134 -26.33 9.58 -13.79
N TRP A 135 -26.58 9.65 -12.48
CA TRP A 135 -27.73 8.99 -11.87
C TRP A 135 -29.02 9.67 -12.33
N PRO A 136 -30.01 8.91 -12.83
CA PRO A 136 -31.28 9.49 -13.28
C PRO A 136 -32.04 10.11 -12.10
N ALA A 137 -32.64 11.28 -12.33
CA ALA A 137 -33.42 12.00 -11.31
C ALA A 137 -34.67 11.22 -10.84
N ASP A 138 -35.23 10.36 -11.71
CA ASP A 138 -36.28 9.40 -11.36
C ASP A 138 -35.84 7.97 -11.76
N PRO A 139 -35.29 7.18 -10.83
CA PRO A 139 -34.88 5.81 -11.10
C PRO A 139 -36.08 4.85 -11.25
N ALA A 140 -37.30 5.23 -10.84
CA ALA A 140 -38.49 4.39 -10.92
C ALA A 140 -39.12 4.40 -12.33
N GLY A 141 -38.86 5.44 -13.13
CA GLY A 141 -39.27 5.55 -14.53
C GLY A 141 -38.29 4.97 -15.56
N ALA A 142 -37.11 4.49 -15.13
CA ALA A 142 -36.09 3.99 -16.03
C ALA A 142 -36.46 2.61 -16.64
N PRO A 143 -36.18 2.35 -17.93
CA PRO A 143 -36.45 1.06 -18.56
C PRO A 143 -35.73 -0.08 -17.83
N ARG A 144 -36.44 -1.19 -17.62
CA ARG A 144 -36.08 -2.32 -16.72
C ARG A 144 -34.78 -3.05 -17.05
N THR A 145 -34.09 -2.68 -18.13
CA THR A 145 -32.76 -3.17 -18.50
C THR A 145 -31.65 -2.73 -17.55
N ILE A 146 -31.85 -1.67 -16.75
CA ILE A 146 -30.89 -1.19 -15.73
C ILE A 146 -31.21 -1.75 -14.33
N GLY A 147 -32.40 -2.35 -14.15
CA GLY A 147 -33.01 -2.63 -12.83
C GLY A 147 -32.27 -3.62 -11.92
N CYS A 148 -31.38 -4.48 -12.44
CA CYS A 148 -30.68 -5.45 -11.60
C CYS A 148 -29.45 -4.85 -10.89
N CYS A 149 -28.78 -3.86 -11.48
CA CYS A 149 -27.65 -3.17 -10.82
C CYS A 149 -28.12 -2.08 -9.84
N CYS A 150 -29.26 -1.42 -10.09
CA CYS A 150 -29.76 -0.34 -9.23
C CYS A 150 -30.12 -0.80 -7.81
N LEU A 151 -30.72 -1.99 -7.63
CA LEU A 151 -31.16 -2.45 -6.31
C LEU A 151 -29.99 -2.86 -5.41
N LEU A 152 -28.96 -3.47 -5.99
CA LEU A 152 -27.77 -3.95 -5.26
C LEU A 152 -26.91 -2.80 -4.73
N LEU A 153 -26.81 -1.68 -5.46
CA LEU A 153 -25.96 -0.56 -5.07
C LEU A 153 -26.61 0.30 -3.97
N VAL A 154 -27.94 0.46 -3.98
CA VAL A 154 -28.69 1.14 -2.91
C VAL A 154 -28.67 0.34 -1.61
N LEU A 155 -28.85 -0.98 -1.67
CA LEU A 155 -28.75 -1.84 -0.47
C LEU A 155 -27.33 -1.86 0.10
N SER A 156 -26.30 -1.88 -0.75
CA SER A 156 -24.90 -1.92 -0.29
C SER A 156 -24.38 -0.59 0.28
N LEU A 157 -24.94 0.56 -0.12
CA LEU A 157 -24.61 1.87 0.47
C LEU A 157 -25.45 2.20 1.71
N GLY A 158 -26.67 1.66 1.81
CA GLY A 158 -27.54 1.80 2.99
C GLY A 158 -26.98 1.11 4.24
N GLU A 159 -26.30 -0.04 4.10
CA GLU A 159 -25.66 -0.71 5.23
C GLU A 159 -24.41 0.02 5.77
N LEU A 160 -23.75 0.86 4.96
CA LEU A 160 -22.56 1.61 5.41
C LEU A 160 -22.88 2.90 6.16
N THR A 161 -24.15 3.32 6.20
CA THR A 161 -24.60 4.56 6.88
C THR A 161 -25.46 4.31 8.12
N LEU A 162 -25.86 3.05 8.38
CA LEU A 162 -26.64 2.65 9.55
C LEU A 162 -25.83 1.70 10.46
N SER A 163 -24.73 2.21 10.98
CA SER A 163 -24.24 1.75 12.30
C SER A 163 -24.18 2.99 13.19
N PRO A 164 -25.23 3.26 13.99
CA PRO A 164 -25.09 4.24 15.06
C PRO A 164 -24.08 3.68 16.06
N LEU A 165 -23.03 4.45 16.29
CA LEU A 165 -22.25 4.34 17.51
C LEU A 165 -23.18 4.72 18.67
N GLU A 166 -23.77 3.72 19.31
CA GLU A 166 -24.11 3.74 20.73
C GLU A 166 -23.49 2.53 21.42
#